data_AF-A0A967IGU9-F1
#
_entry.id   AF-A0A967IGU9-F1
#
_cell.length_a   1.000
_cell.length_b   1.000
_cell.length_c   1.000
_cell.angle_alpha   90.00
_cell.angle_beta   90.00
_cell.angle_gamma   90.00
#
_symmetry.space_group_name_H-M   'P 1'
#
loop_
_entity.id
_entity.type
_entity.pdbx_description
1 polymer ?
#
loop_
_entity_poly.entity_id
_entity_poly.type
_entity_poly.pdbx_seq_one_letter_code
_entity_poly.pdbx_strand_id
1 'polypeptide(L)'
;MQGQRGFWDVEERLRELSAEGDPLEKLDATVDFEIFRPVLRKALRRGDVSKGGRPGFDPVLKFRMLVLQAMHGLSLAQTEYLVRDRLSWMRFCGLGPGDAVPDANTLWDFRETLIAAKVLDRLFERLAETINAAGYLPMGGQIIDASLVAAPRQRNTDGEKADLKMGKIPPRWKEKPAKLRQKDRDARWTVKFSKARPKDDGEPQIDIAIPFFGYKSHVSIDRRHGIIRRHKTSDAAAHDGARLREGLIDPANTASDVWADTAYRSAANEGYLSKVGRVSRIHRKKPKGKPMPKAVARANATKSKVRARVEHVFAEQKDRMGLFIRTIGIARAEATITLTNMAFNMKRWCWLDRRSVPA
;
A
#
# COMPACT_ATOMS: atom_id res chain seq x y z
N MET A 1 0.10 -48.16 -4.93
CA MET A 1 -0.39 -48.46 -3.56
C MET A 1 -1.07 -47.22 -3.02
N GLN A 2 -2.40 -47.22 -2.84
CA GLN A 2 -3.08 -46.18 -2.07
C GLN A 2 -2.97 -46.59 -0.59
N GLY A 3 -1.89 -46.16 0.06
CA GLY A 3 -1.75 -46.26 1.51
C GLY A 3 -2.69 -45.27 2.19
N GLN A 4 -3.31 -45.69 3.30
CA GLN A 4 -4.05 -44.78 4.17
C GLN A 4 -3.10 -43.68 4.65
N ARG A 5 -3.53 -42.42 4.55
CA ARG A 5 -2.73 -41.28 5.04
C ARG A 5 -2.46 -41.46 6.54
N GLY A 6 -1.20 -41.31 6.93
CA GLY A 6 -0.77 -41.38 8.31
C GLY A 6 -1.33 -40.22 9.12
N PHE A 7 -1.54 -40.46 10.42
CA PHE A 7 -2.08 -39.46 11.34
C PHE A 7 -1.19 -38.21 11.44
N TRP A 8 0.12 -38.37 11.23
CA TRP A 8 1.13 -37.32 11.36
C TRP A 8 1.58 -36.69 10.03
N ASP A 9 1.04 -37.13 8.89
CA ASP A 9 1.51 -36.72 7.55
C ASP A 9 1.51 -35.19 7.36
N VAL A 10 0.51 -34.50 7.92
CA VAL A 10 0.40 -33.03 7.83
C VAL A 10 1.50 -32.34 8.64
N GLU A 11 1.79 -32.85 9.84
CA GLU A 11 2.80 -32.27 10.72
C GLU A 11 4.21 -32.54 10.20
N GLU A 12 4.45 -33.72 9.66
CA GLU A 12 5.71 -34.05 8.98
C GLU A 12 5.93 -33.13 7.77
N ARG A 13 4.89 -32.92 6.94
CA ARG A 13 4.96 -31.98 5.82
C ARG A 13 5.25 -30.55 6.29
N LEU A 14 4.60 -30.09 7.36
CA LEU A 14 4.85 -28.75 7.91
C LEU A 14 6.28 -28.62 8.48
N ARG A 15 6.83 -29.68 9.08
CA ARG A 15 8.23 -29.72 9.53
C ARG A 15 9.21 -29.65 8.36
N GLU A 16 8.96 -30.36 7.27
CA GLU A 16 9.75 -30.26 6.04
C GLU A 16 9.74 -28.83 5.49
N LEU A 17 8.55 -28.20 5.40
CA LEU A 17 8.42 -26.81 4.94
C LEU A 17 9.15 -25.81 5.86
N SER A 18 9.16 -26.07 7.17
CA SER A 18 9.94 -25.28 8.14
C SER A 18 11.44 -25.44 7.91
N ALA A 19 11.91 -26.66 7.63
CA ALA A 19 13.32 -26.93 7.32
C ALA A 19 13.77 -26.23 6.02
N GLU A 20 12.89 -26.14 5.02
CA GLU A 20 13.13 -25.35 3.79
C GLU A 20 13.03 -23.83 4.02
N GLY A 21 12.55 -23.40 5.19
CA GLY A 21 12.57 -22.02 5.65
C GLY A 21 11.33 -21.22 5.27
N ASP A 22 10.14 -21.75 5.59
CA ASP A 22 8.83 -21.12 5.37
C ASP A 22 8.84 -19.60 5.65
N PRO A 23 8.57 -18.76 4.62
CA PRO A 23 8.55 -17.31 4.79
C PRO A 23 7.45 -16.82 5.74
N LEU A 24 6.34 -17.54 5.90
CA LEU A 24 5.23 -17.14 6.76
C LEU A 24 5.51 -17.40 8.24
N GLU A 25 6.27 -18.44 8.59
CA GLU A 25 6.75 -18.62 9.96
C GLU A 25 7.68 -17.49 10.37
N LYS A 26 8.56 -17.06 9.47
CA LYS A 26 9.46 -15.93 9.72
C LYS A 26 8.68 -14.63 9.89
N LEU A 27 7.61 -14.45 9.11
CA LEU A 27 6.70 -13.31 9.26
C LEU A 27 6.00 -13.32 10.61
N ASP A 28 5.49 -14.48 11.02
CA ASP A 28 4.80 -14.66 12.31
C ASP A 28 5.74 -14.46 13.50
N ALA A 29 6.98 -14.93 13.41
CA ALA A 29 8.01 -14.73 14.43
C ALA A 29 8.46 -13.26 14.54
N THR A 30 8.46 -12.53 13.43
CA THR A 30 8.87 -11.11 13.40
C THR A 30 7.74 -10.20 13.90
N VAL A 31 6.52 -10.46 13.46
CA VAL A 31 5.36 -9.61 13.73
C VAL A 31 4.38 -10.37 14.61
N ASP A 32 4.36 -10.04 15.89
CA ASP A 32 3.27 -10.48 16.76
C ASP A 32 1.95 -9.84 16.30
N PHE A 33 1.07 -10.63 15.69
CA PHE A 33 -0.24 -10.16 15.21
C PHE A 33 -1.23 -9.86 16.35
N GLU A 34 -0.96 -10.31 17.57
CA GLU A 34 -1.81 -10.02 18.73
C GLU A 34 -1.80 -8.53 19.10
N ILE A 35 -0.75 -7.79 18.72
CA ILE A 35 -0.67 -6.34 18.92
C ILE A 35 -1.84 -5.58 18.28
N PHE A 36 -2.48 -6.16 17.26
CA PHE A 36 -3.62 -5.58 16.54
C PHE A 36 -4.95 -5.89 17.21
N ARG A 37 -5.03 -6.95 18.02
CA ARG A 37 -6.29 -7.42 18.62
C ARG A 37 -7.06 -6.34 19.38
N PRO A 38 -6.44 -5.50 20.23
CA PRO A 38 -7.19 -4.46 20.95
C PRO A 38 -7.88 -3.47 20.02
N VAL A 39 -7.18 -3.06 18.95
CA VAL A 39 -7.71 -2.13 17.94
C VAL A 39 -8.83 -2.79 17.13
N LEU A 40 -8.63 -4.05 16.72
CA LEU A 40 -9.62 -4.81 15.94
C LEU A 40 -10.89 -5.10 16.75
N ARG A 41 -10.77 -5.51 18.01
CA ARG A 41 -11.92 -5.78 18.90
C ARG A 41 -12.75 -4.51 19.13
N LYS A 42 -12.10 -3.36 19.33
CA LYS A 42 -12.78 -2.08 19.49
C LYS A 42 -13.57 -1.68 18.24
N ALA A 43 -13.03 -1.96 17.05
CA ALA A 43 -13.68 -1.68 15.78
C ALA A 43 -14.91 -2.57 15.53
N LEU A 44 -14.81 -3.85 15.87
CA LEU A 44 -15.81 -4.86 15.55
C LEU A 44 -17.05 -4.88 16.45
N ARG A 45 -17.25 -3.89 17.33
CA ARG A 45 -18.39 -3.74 18.28
C ARG A 45 -19.33 -4.94 18.23
N ARG A 46 -19.08 -5.95 19.09
CA ARG A 46 -19.85 -7.21 19.06
C ARG A 46 -21.34 -6.86 19.06
N GLY A 47 -22.07 -7.40 18.06
CA GLY A 47 -23.51 -7.46 18.14
C GLY A 47 -23.93 -8.09 19.47
N ASP A 48 -25.10 -7.72 19.95
CA ASP A 48 -25.62 -8.13 21.25
C ASP A 48 -25.51 -9.64 21.45
N VAL A 49 -24.56 -10.05 22.31
CA VAL A 49 -24.21 -11.47 22.55
C VAL A 49 -25.40 -12.23 23.15
N SER A 50 -26.38 -11.50 23.69
CA SER A 50 -27.64 -12.05 24.21
C SER A 50 -28.54 -12.64 23.13
N LYS A 51 -28.38 -12.25 21.85
CA LYS A 51 -29.24 -12.72 20.75
C LYS A 51 -28.91 -14.13 20.24
N GLY A 52 -27.84 -14.75 20.74
CA GLY A 52 -27.39 -16.07 20.32
C GLY A 52 -26.87 -16.12 18.87
N GLY A 53 -26.00 -17.07 18.58
CA GLY A 53 -25.43 -17.28 17.24
C GLY A 53 -24.07 -17.98 17.27
N ARG A 54 -23.63 -18.52 16.14
CA ARG A 54 -22.28 -19.11 16.00
C ARG A 54 -21.23 -18.05 16.37
N PRO A 55 -20.26 -18.36 17.24
CA PRO A 55 -19.18 -17.43 17.55
C PRO A 55 -18.51 -16.92 16.27
N GLY A 56 -18.39 -15.61 16.15
CA GLY A 56 -17.72 -15.01 14.99
C GLY A 56 -16.24 -15.38 14.95
N PHE A 57 -15.68 -15.49 13.75
CA PHE A 57 -14.25 -15.73 13.55
C PHE A 57 -13.37 -14.70 14.26
N ASP A 58 -12.20 -15.15 14.71
CA ASP A 58 -11.23 -14.29 15.38
C ASP A 58 -10.86 -13.08 14.48
N PRO A 59 -10.94 -11.82 14.97
CA PRO A 59 -10.40 -10.66 14.26
C PRO A 59 -8.97 -10.83 13.75
N VAL A 60 -8.10 -11.46 14.54
CA VAL A 60 -6.68 -11.61 14.18
C VAL A 60 -6.53 -12.57 13.01
N LEU A 61 -7.25 -13.68 13.00
CA LEU A 61 -7.36 -14.60 11.85
C LEU A 61 -7.79 -13.85 10.58
N LYS A 62 -8.90 -13.11 10.63
CA LYS A 62 -9.38 -12.35 9.46
C LYS A 62 -8.38 -11.30 9.01
N PHE A 63 -7.67 -10.66 9.95
CA PHE A 63 -6.63 -9.69 9.62
C PHE A 63 -5.40 -10.35 8.97
N ARG A 64 -4.95 -11.51 9.46
CA ARG A 64 -3.89 -12.32 8.82
C ARG A 64 -4.26 -12.67 7.38
N MET A 65 -5.51 -13.05 7.12
CA MET A 65 -6.00 -13.29 5.75
C MET A 65 -5.98 -12.03 4.88
N LEU A 66 -6.32 -10.84 5.41
CA LEU A 66 -6.19 -9.58 4.68
C LEU A 66 -4.72 -9.21 4.39
N VAL A 67 -3.79 -9.54 5.28
CA VAL A 67 -2.36 -9.36 5.04
C VAL A 67 -1.88 -10.30 3.92
N LEU A 68 -2.27 -11.58 3.93
CA LEU A 68 -1.99 -12.51 2.84
C LEU A 68 -2.58 -12.02 1.51
N GLN A 69 -3.82 -11.52 1.54
CA GLN A 69 -4.46 -10.91 0.38
C GLN A 69 -3.59 -9.79 -0.20
N ALA A 70 -3.12 -8.87 0.64
CA ALA A 70 -2.33 -7.72 0.23
C ALA A 70 -0.92 -8.11 -0.24
N MET A 71 -0.28 -9.08 0.41
CA MET A 71 1.06 -9.58 0.04
C MET A 71 1.10 -10.22 -1.35
N HIS A 72 -0.01 -10.84 -1.76
CA HIS A 72 -0.10 -11.63 -3.00
C HIS A 72 -1.04 -11.02 -4.05
N GLY A 73 -1.62 -9.84 -3.77
CA GLY A 73 -2.48 -9.12 -4.73
C GLY A 73 -3.78 -9.85 -5.07
N LEU A 74 -4.32 -10.64 -4.15
CA LEU A 74 -5.40 -11.58 -4.41
C LEU A 74 -6.80 -10.94 -4.34
N SER A 75 -7.77 -11.57 -5.00
CA SER A 75 -9.18 -11.35 -4.65
C SER A 75 -9.53 -12.00 -3.32
N LEU A 76 -10.65 -11.60 -2.69
CA LEU A 76 -11.10 -12.22 -1.44
C LEU A 76 -11.45 -13.70 -1.64
N ALA A 77 -12.09 -14.06 -2.76
CA ALA A 77 -12.39 -15.44 -3.13
C ALA A 77 -11.12 -16.28 -3.36
N GLN A 78 -10.10 -15.71 -4.00
CA GLN A 78 -8.80 -16.38 -4.14
C GLN A 78 -8.09 -16.54 -2.79
N THR A 79 -8.23 -15.58 -1.89
CA THR A 79 -7.65 -15.65 -0.54
C THR A 79 -8.31 -16.78 0.26
N GLU A 80 -9.64 -16.86 0.25
CA GLU A 80 -10.40 -17.97 0.83
C GLU A 80 -9.92 -19.32 0.28
N TYR A 81 -9.84 -19.45 -1.06
CA TYR A 81 -9.40 -20.69 -1.71
C TYR A 81 -7.97 -21.06 -1.30
N LEU A 82 -7.02 -20.13 -1.36
CA LEU A 82 -5.61 -20.42 -1.07
C LEU A 82 -5.35 -20.71 0.42
N VAL A 83 -6.11 -20.10 1.33
CA VAL A 83 -6.05 -20.47 2.76
C VAL A 83 -6.61 -21.88 2.98
N ARG A 84 -7.64 -22.31 2.23
CA ARG A 84 -8.16 -23.69 2.27
C ARG A 84 -7.25 -24.72 1.60
N ASP A 85 -6.42 -24.30 0.66
CA ASP A 85 -5.58 -25.19 -0.14
C ASP A 85 -4.18 -25.40 0.48
N ARG A 86 -3.60 -24.36 1.07
CA ARG A 86 -2.19 -24.36 1.47
C ARG A 86 -2.01 -24.55 2.98
N LEU A 87 -1.33 -25.63 3.35
CA LEU A 87 -0.99 -25.94 4.75
C LEU A 87 -0.22 -24.81 5.45
N SER A 88 0.74 -24.17 4.77
CA SER A 88 1.48 -23.04 5.36
C SER A 88 0.60 -21.81 5.62
N TRP A 89 -0.43 -21.60 4.80
CA TRP A 89 -1.37 -20.50 4.98
C TRP A 89 -2.36 -20.80 6.10
N MET A 90 -2.83 -22.04 6.22
CA MET A 90 -3.61 -22.49 7.37
C MET A 90 -2.82 -22.30 8.66
N ARG A 91 -1.58 -22.81 8.71
CA ARG A 91 -0.67 -22.66 9.85
C ARG A 91 -0.48 -21.18 10.23
N PHE A 92 -0.17 -20.32 9.25
CA PHE A 92 -0.01 -18.89 9.49
C PHE A 92 -1.29 -18.24 10.02
N CYS A 93 -2.46 -18.71 9.58
CA CYS A 93 -3.75 -18.23 10.05
C CYS A 93 -4.18 -18.85 11.41
N GLY A 94 -3.42 -19.81 11.95
CA GLY A 94 -3.79 -20.55 13.16
C GLY A 94 -4.95 -21.53 12.97
N LEU A 95 -5.09 -22.08 11.75
CA LEU A 95 -6.14 -23.02 11.38
C LEU A 95 -5.55 -24.43 11.20
N GLY A 96 -6.28 -25.44 11.66
CA GLY A 96 -6.07 -26.84 11.32
C GLY A 96 -6.84 -27.28 10.06
N PRO A 97 -6.54 -28.46 9.49
CA PRO A 97 -7.19 -28.94 8.27
C PRO A 97 -8.71 -29.12 8.35
N GLY A 98 -9.25 -29.32 9.56
CA GLY A 98 -10.69 -29.47 9.81
C GLY A 98 -11.40 -28.16 10.17
N ASP A 99 -10.66 -27.07 10.36
CA ASP A 99 -11.24 -25.81 10.81
C ASP A 99 -11.97 -25.07 9.69
N ALA A 100 -13.02 -24.35 10.06
CA ALA A 100 -13.73 -23.51 9.13
C ALA A 100 -12.88 -22.29 8.74
N VAL A 101 -12.73 -22.06 7.43
CA VAL A 101 -12.04 -20.88 6.89
C VAL A 101 -13.06 -19.77 6.59
N PRO A 102 -12.83 -18.51 7.04
CA PRO A 102 -13.66 -17.37 6.66
C PRO A 102 -13.83 -17.26 5.14
N ASP A 103 -15.08 -17.15 4.69
CA ASP A 103 -15.37 -16.97 3.27
C ASP A 103 -15.11 -15.53 2.78
N ALA A 104 -15.16 -15.34 1.47
CA ALA A 104 -14.93 -14.05 0.83
C ALA A 104 -15.88 -12.95 1.31
N ASN A 105 -17.14 -13.29 1.58
CA ASN A 105 -18.14 -12.33 2.06
C ASN A 105 -17.84 -11.92 3.51
N THR A 106 -17.43 -12.87 4.35
CA THR A 106 -17.01 -12.61 5.73
C THR A 106 -15.79 -11.69 5.78
N LEU A 107 -14.82 -11.90 4.88
CA LEU A 107 -13.67 -11.00 4.75
C LEU A 107 -14.07 -9.62 4.20
N TRP A 108 -15.03 -9.59 3.27
CA TRP A 108 -15.58 -8.34 2.74
C TRP A 108 -16.25 -7.51 3.84
N ASP A 109 -17.16 -8.10 4.59
CA ASP A 109 -17.87 -7.43 5.70
C ASP A 109 -16.91 -6.97 6.78
N PHE A 110 -15.91 -7.80 7.10
CA PHE A 110 -14.84 -7.44 8.03
C PHE A 110 -14.09 -6.19 7.55
N ARG A 111 -13.68 -6.17 6.28
CA ARG A 111 -12.98 -5.05 5.69
C ARG A 111 -13.82 -3.78 5.63
N GLU A 112 -15.09 -3.87 5.23
CA GLU A 112 -16.01 -2.74 5.23
C GLU A 112 -16.25 -2.20 6.65
N THR A 113 -16.29 -3.07 7.66
CA THR A 113 -16.37 -2.67 9.07
C THR A 113 -15.13 -1.87 9.49
N LEU A 114 -13.92 -2.30 9.10
CA LEU A 114 -12.69 -1.57 9.40
C LEU A 114 -12.65 -0.18 8.71
N ILE A 115 -13.18 -0.10 7.49
CA ILE A 115 -13.29 1.14 6.72
C ILE A 115 -14.28 2.09 7.39
N ALA A 116 -15.47 1.60 7.74
CA ALA A 116 -16.51 2.39 8.41
C ALA A 116 -16.03 2.91 9.78
N ALA A 117 -15.28 2.09 10.51
CA ALA A 117 -14.69 2.46 11.79
C ALA A 117 -13.43 3.35 11.67
N LYS A 118 -12.89 3.56 10.46
CA LYS A 118 -11.66 4.33 10.18
C LYS A 118 -10.45 3.88 11.01
N VAL A 119 -10.30 2.58 11.23
CA VAL A 119 -9.25 2.02 12.11
C VAL A 119 -7.97 1.58 11.40
N LEU A 120 -7.96 1.56 10.07
CA LEU A 120 -6.80 1.10 9.30
C LEU A 120 -5.55 1.95 9.54
N ASP A 121 -5.70 3.28 9.64
CA ASP A 121 -4.58 4.16 9.98
C ASP A 121 -4.05 3.87 11.39
N ARG A 122 -4.94 3.56 12.35
CA ARG A 122 -4.53 3.19 13.70
C ARG A 122 -3.79 1.84 13.74
N LEU A 123 -4.19 0.88 12.89
CA LEU A 123 -3.46 -0.38 12.73
C LEU A 123 -2.07 -0.14 12.10
N PHE A 124 -1.99 0.75 11.11
CA PHE A 124 -0.72 1.16 10.51
C PHE A 124 0.21 1.82 11.54
N GLU A 125 -0.31 2.74 12.36
CA GLU A 125 0.43 3.35 13.47
C GLU A 125 0.91 2.32 14.48
N ARG A 126 0.06 1.36 14.86
CA ARG A 126 0.43 0.29 15.79
C ARG A 126 1.59 -0.56 15.28
N LEU A 127 1.61 -0.86 13.98
CA LEU A 127 2.75 -1.53 13.34
C LEU A 127 4.00 -0.63 13.33
N ALA A 128 3.84 0.67 13.11
CA ALA A 128 4.97 1.59 13.16
C ALA A 128 5.57 1.72 14.57
N GLU A 129 4.73 1.72 15.61
CA GLU A 129 5.15 1.69 17.02
C GLU A 129 6.01 0.46 17.32
N THR A 130 5.61 -0.73 16.87
CA THR A 130 6.38 -1.96 17.11
C THR A 130 7.68 -2.02 16.31
N ILE A 131 7.67 -1.59 15.05
CA ILE A 131 8.91 -1.47 14.25
C ILE A 131 9.91 -0.51 14.90
N ASN A 132 9.41 0.59 15.48
CA ASN A 132 10.27 1.53 16.21
C ASN A 132 10.81 0.91 17.51
N ALA A 133 9.99 0.19 18.25
CA ALA A 133 10.42 -0.53 19.47
C ALA A 133 11.47 -1.61 19.16
N ALA A 134 11.43 -2.22 17.97
CA ALA A 134 12.45 -3.13 17.47
C ALA A 134 13.76 -2.43 17.04
N GLY A 135 13.88 -1.12 17.20
CA GLY A 135 15.12 -0.35 16.95
C GLY A 135 15.22 0.26 15.55
N TYR A 136 14.25 0.03 14.66
CA TYR A 136 14.24 0.60 13.33
C TYR A 136 13.68 2.02 13.34
N LEU A 137 14.43 2.97 13.93
CA LEU A 137 14.00 4.35 14.08
C LEU A 137 14.20 5.19 12.79
N PRO A 138 13.30 6.13 12.48
CA PRO A 138 13.42 7.01 11.32
C PRO A 138 14.44 8.12 11.55
N MET A 139 15.74 7.84 11.42
CA MET A 139 16.81 8.81 11.71
C MET A 139 17.57 9.34 10.48
N GLY A 140 17.29 8.82 9.28
CA GLY A 140 18.05 9.14 8.06
C GLY A 140 17.48 10.28 7.21
N GLY A 141 16.40 10.93 7.66
CA GLY A 141 15.56 11.82 6.87
C GLY A 141 14.52 11.02 6.08
N GLN A 142 13.74 11.70 5.24
CA GLN A 142 12.54 11.11 4.64
C GLN A 142 12.45 11.36 3.14
N ILE A 143 12.01 10.34 2.42
CA ILE A 143 11.82 10.39 0.97
C ILE A 143 10.32 10.31 0.70
N ILE A 144 9.80 11.34 0.03
CA ILE A 144 8.39 11.44 -0.36
C ILE A 144 8.28 11.21 -1.85
N ASP A 145 7.39 10.31 -2.23
CA ASP A 145 7.07 10.06 -3.62
C ASP A 145 5.64 9.55 -3.79
N ALA A 146 5.15 9.58 -5.03
CA ALA A 146 3.83 9.08 -5.39
C ALA A 146 3.93 8.04 -6.50
N SER A 147 3.10 7.00 -6.40
CA SER A 147 3.00 5.97 -7.41
C SER A 147 1.54 5.79 -7.84
N LEU A 148 1.34 5.75 -9.16
CA LEU A 148 0.03 5.49 -9.76
C LEU A 148 -0.39 4.03 -9.52
N VAL A 149 -1.62 3.84 -9.05
CA VAL A 149 -2.25 2.54 -8.80
C VAL A 149 -3.47 2.39 -9.69
N ALA A 150 -3.50 1.31 -10.48
CA ALA A 150 -4.51 1.13 -11.51
C ALA A 150 -5.83 0.65 -10.91
N ALA A 151 -6.92 1.09 -11.54
CA ALA A 151 -8.29 0.63 -11.28
C ALA A 151 -8.95 0.19 -12.61
N PRO A 152 -10.02 -0.63 -12.57
CA PRO A 152 -10.77 -1.02 -13.76
C PRO A 152 -11.21 0.19 -14.57
N ARG A 153 -10.77 0.25 -15.83
CA ARG A 153 -11.08 1.35 -16.75
C ARG A 153 -12.57 1.38 -17.06
N GLN A 154 -13.18 2.55 -16.92
CA GLN A 154 -14.60 2.74 -17.20
C GLN A 154 -14.82 3.38 -18.55
N ARG A 155 -15.71 2.79 -19.35
CA ARG A 155 -16.20 3.40 -20.60
C ARG A 155 -17.25 4.46 -20.25
N ASN A 156 -16.87 5.71 -20.41
CA ASN A 156 -17.71 6.90 -20.19
C ASN A 156 -17.57 7.83 -21.41
N THR A 157 -18.65 8.53 -21.77
CA THR A 157 -18.61 9.57 -22.81
C THR A 157 -17.92 10.83 -22.28
N ASP A 158 -17.50 11.75 -23.17
CA ASP A 158 -16.80 12.96 -22.74
C ASP A 158 -17.67 13.90 -21.90
N GLY A 159 -18.97 13.97 -22.19
CA GLY A 159 -19.94 14.68 -21.34
C GLY A 159 -20.03 14.08 -19.93
N GLU A 160 -20.10 12.75 -19.81
CA GLU A 160 -20.09 12.07 -18.51
C GLU A 160 -18.77 12.32 -17.76
N LYS A 161 -17.62 12.35 -18.45
CA LYS A 161 -16.32 12.66 -17.83
C LYS A 161 -16.28 14.09 -17.30
N ALA A 162 -16.84 15.05 -18.04
CA ALA A 162 -16.91 16.45 -17.60
C ALA A 162 -17.75 16.60 -16.33
N ASP A 163 -18.93 15.97 -16.28
CA ASP A 163 -19.79 15.95 -15.10
C ASP A 163 -19.07 15.38 -13.87
N LEU A 164 -18.41 14.23 -14.02
CA LEU A 164 -17.65 13.59 -12.94
C LEU A 164 -16.47 14.45 -12.46
N LYS A 165 -15.81 15.18 -13.37
CA LYS A 165 -14.73 16.12 -13.03
C LYS A 165 -15.25 17.27 -12.17
N MET A 166 -16.49 17.71 -12.37
CA MET A 166 -17.16 18.72 -11.54
C MET A 166 -17.85 18.13 -10.29
N GLY A 167 -17.69 16.83 -10.03
CA GLY A 167 -18.34 16.15 -8.89
C GLY A 167 -19.84 15.89 -9.09
N LYS A 168 -20.40 16.16 -10.27
CA LYS A 168 -21.81 15.93 -10.59
C LYS A 168 -22.03 14.48 -11.02
N ILE A 169 -23.23 13.96 -10.73
CA ILE A 169 -23.68 12.66 -11.24
C ILE A 169 -24.34 12.90 -12.60
N PRO A 170 -23.87 12.25 -13.69
CA PRO A 170 -24.49 12.37 -14.99
C PRO A 170 -26.01 12.04 -14.93
N PRO A 171 -26.89 12.83 -15.57
CA PRO A 171 -28.34 12.64 -15.49
C PRO A 171 -28.79 11.22 -15.84
N ARG A 172 -28.25 10.65 -16.94
CA ARG A 172 -28.53 9.28 -17.39
C ARG A 172 -28.18 8.18 -16.37
N TRP A 173 -27.34 8.47 -15.39
CA TRP A 173 -26.99 7.50 -14.34
C TRP A 173 -27.97 7.57 -13.17
N LYS A 174 -28.57 8.73 -12.91
CA LYS A 174 -29.61 8.88 -11.88
C LYS A 174 -30.85 8.04 -12.21
N GLU A 175 -31.19 7.96 -13.49
CA GLU A 175 -32.27 7.12 -14.02
C GLU A 175 -31.98 5.61 -13.90
N LYS A 176 -30.71 5.22 -13.65
CA LYS A 176 -30.28 3.82 -13.57
C LYS A 176 -29.46 3.55 -12.29
N PRO A 177 -30.09 3.42 -11.11
CA PRO A 177 -29.39 3.23 -9.84
C PRO A 177 -28.44 2.03 -9.82
N ALA A 178 -28.77 0.94 -10.52
CA ALA A 178 -27.89 -0.23 -10.64
C ALA A 178 -26.57 0.10 -11.35
N LYS A 179 -26.62 0.88 -12.44
CA LYS A 179 -25.43 1.35 -13.16
C LYS A 179 -24.60 2.26 -12.26
N LEU A 180 -25.25 3.15 -11.48
CA LEU A 180 -24.56 4.07 -10.59
C LEU A 180 -23.70 3.35 -9.54
N ARG A 181 -24.19 2.24 -8.97
CA ARG A 181 -23.44 1.43 -7.99
C ARG A 181 -22.17 0.76 -8.55
N GLN A 182 -22.12 0.54 -9.86
CA GLN A 182 -20.98 -0.08 -10.54
C GLN A 182 -19.95 0.94 -11.06
N LYS A 183 -20.24 2.24 -10.95
CA LYS A 183 -19.37 3.31 -11.45
C LYS A 183 -18.49 3.86 -10.34
N ASP A 184 -17.22 4.05 -10.67
CA ASP A 184 -16.22 4.62 -9.77
C ASP A 184 -16.15 6.11 -10.08
N ARG A 185 -16.68 6.88 -9.14
CA ARG A 185 -16.82 8.32 -9.24
C ARG A 185 -15.64 9.05 -8.61
N ASP A 186 -14.70 8.35 -8.00
CA ASP A 186 -13.56 8.93 -7.30
C ASP A 186 -12.27 8.73 -8.10
N ALA A 187 -12.13 7.60 -8.80
CA ALA A 187 -11.01 7.38 -9.72
C ALA A 187 -10.99 8.42 -10.85
N ARG A 188 -9.79 8.86 -11.26
CA ARG A 188 -9.62 9.87 -12.31
C ARG A 188 -8.62 9.42 -13.37
N TRP A 189 -8.72 10.03 -14.55
CA TRP A 189 -7.75 9.87 -15.63
C TRP A 189 -6.57 10.83 -15.43
N THR A 190 -5.38 10.35 -15.73
CA THR A 190 -4.16 11.16 -15.81
C THR A 190 -3.30 10.65 -16.97
N VAL A 191 -2.26 11.41 -17.33
CA VAL A 191 -1.32 11.02 -18.39
C VAL A 191 0.05 10.82 -17.75
N LYS A 192 0.59 9.61 -17.90
CA LYS A 192 1.97 9.30 -17.53
C LYS A 192 2.85 9.54 -18.75
N PHE A 193 3.82 10.43 -18.62
CA PHE A 193 4.84 10.63 -19.65
C PHE A 193 6.03 9.71 -19.37
N SER A 194 6.37 8.87 -20.34
CA SER A 194 7.62 8.13 -20.35
C SER A 194 8.57 8.83 -21.30
N LYS A 195 9.70 9.30 -20.77
CA LYS A 195 10.75 9.86 -21.63
C LYS A 195 11.33 8.76 -22.49
N ALA A 196 11.41 9.00 -23.80
CA ALA A 196 12.10 8.09 -24.67
C ALA A 196 13.60 8.09 -24.33
N ARG A 197 14.24 6.91 -24.36
CA ARG A 197 15.71 6.85 -24.28
C ARG A 197 16.24 7.37 -25.63
N PRO A 198 17.28 8.23 -25.64
CA PRO A 198 17.93 8.60 -26.89
C PRO A 198 18.39 7.33 -27.60
N LYS A 199 18.14 7.22 -28.92
CA LYS A 199 18.81 6.20 -29.74
C LYS A 199 20.30 6.52 -29.81
N ASP A 200 21.12 5.51 -30.06
CA ASP A 200 22.57 5.67 -30.23
C ASP A 200 22.91 6.66 -31.37
N ASP A 201 22.01 6.81 -32.35
CA ASP A 201 22.10 7.75 -33.48
C ASP A 201 21.83 9.23 -33.11
N GLY A 202 21.52 9.53 -31.85
CA GLY A 202 21.31 10.90 -31.36
C GLY A 202 19.96 11.54 -31.73
N GLU A 203 19.09 10.84 -32.48
CA GLU A 203 17.77 11.37 -32.81
C GLU A 203 16.84 11.47 -31.57
N PRO A 204 16.17 12.62 -31.37
CA PRO A 204 15.23 12.80 -30.28
C PRO A 204 13.97 11.96 -30.52
N GLN A 205 13.81 10.91 -29.73
CA GLN A 205 12.62 10.06 -29.79
C GLN A 205 11.45 10.70 -29.01
N ILE A 206 10.23 10.52 -29.51
CA ILE A 206 9.00 11.15 -28.98
C ILE A 206 8.65 10.56 -27.60
N ASP A 207 8.43 11.43 -26.60
CA ASP A 207 7.94 11.03 -25.29
C ASP A 207 6.58 10.32 -25.41
N ILE A 208 6.45 9.16 -24.75
CA ILE A 208 5.22 8.36 -24.81
C ILE A 208 4.27 8.86 -23.73
N ALA A 209 3.11 9.37 -24.14
CA ALA A 209 2.00 9.70 -23.26
C ALA A 209 1.09 8.47 -23.06
N ILE A 210 1.14 7.87 -21.87
CA ILE A 210 0.36 6.69 -21.52
C ILE A 210 -0.82 7.12 -20.65
N PRO A 211 -2.08 6.96 -21.12
CA PRO A 211 -3.24 7.27 -20.31
C PRO A 211 -3.37 6.27 -19.16
N PHE A 212 -3.61 6.80 -17.96
CA PHE A 212 -3.71 6.04 -16.73
C PHE A 212 -5.02 6.36 -16.01
N PHE A 213 -5.71 5.34 -15.51
CA PHE A 213 -6.95 5.48 -14.75
C PHE A 213 -6.81 4.80 -13.40
N GLY A 214 -7.13 5.53 -12.32
CA GLY A 214 -7.12 4.99 -10.97
C GLY A 214 -6.80 6.04 -9.92
N TYR A 215 -5.89 5.66 -9.02
CA TYR A 215 -5.53 6.40 -7.81
C TYR A 215 -4.01 6.63 -7.73
N LYS A 216 -3.58 7.41 -6.74
CA LYS A 216 -2.18 7.57 -6.34
C LYS A 216 -1.99 7.13 -4.91
N SER A 217 -0.93 6.35 -4.69
CA SER A 217 -0.36 6.10 -3.37
C SER A 217 0.80 7.05 -3.15
N HIS A 218 0.62 8.03 -2.26
CA HIS A 218 1.68 8.89 -1.77
C HIS A 218 2.29 8.23 -0.55
N VAL A 219 3.60 8.07 -0.51
CA VAL A 219 4.31 7.48 0.63
C VAL A 219 5.46 8.36 1.06
N SER A 220 5.70 8.36 2.36
CA SER A 220 6.89 8.91 3.00
C SER A 220 7.64 7.77 3.66
N ILE A 221 8.83 7.48 3.16
CA ILE A 221 9.68 6.41 3.70
C ILE A 221 10.83 6.99 4.51
N ASP A 222 11.30 6.25 5.51
CA ASP A 222 12.59 6.55 6.11
C ASP A 222 13.72 6.23 5.12
N ARG A 223 14.73 7.10 5.05
CA ARG A 223 15.84 6.89 4.12
C ARG A 223 16.69 5.68 4.50
N ARG A 224 16.87 5.41 5.81
CA ARG A 224 17.81 4.42 6.32
C ARG A 224 17.31 2.99 6.10
N HIS A 225 16.09 2.69 6.53
CA HIS A 225 15.55 1.33 6.55
C HIS A 225 14.63 1.06 5.35
N GLY A 226 14.08 2.09 4.71
CA GLY A 226 13.10 1.96 3.64
C GLY A 226 11.70 1.58 4.14
N ILE A 227 11.39 1.86 5.40
CA ILE A 227 10.07 1.63 6.02
C ILE A 227 9.15 2.81 5.69
N ILE A 228 7.92 2.52 5.29
CA ILE A 228 6.88 3.54 5.07
C ILE A 228 6.44 4.06 6.44
N ARG A 229 6.52 5.39 6.64
CA ARG A 229 6.18 6.08 7.89
C ARG A 229 4.87 6.86 7.80
N ARG A 230 4.56 7.42 6.63
CA ARG A 230 3.29 8.09 6.34
C ARG A 230 2.82 7.69 4.96
N HIS A 231 1.52 7.67 4.76
CA HIS A 231 0.92 7.46 3.45
C HIS A 231 -0.31 8.34 3.27
N LYS A 232 -0.68 8.58 2.01
CA LYS A 232 -1.95 9.23 1.65
C LYS A 232 -2.43 8.68 0.32
N THR A 233 -3.74 8.48 0.20
CA THR A 233 -4.36 8.10 -1.07
C THR A 233 -5.10 9.29 -1.67
N SER A 234 -4.97 9.47 -2.98
CA SER A 234 -5.76 10.42 -3.75
C SER A 234 -6.19 9.82 -5.09
N ASP A 235 -7.06 10.51 -5.81
CA ASP A 235 -7.30 10.18 -7.22
C ASP A 235 -6.04 10.40 -8.07
N ALA A 236 -5.99 9.78 -9.24
CA ALA A 236 -4.80 9.85 -10.10
C ALA A 236 -4.52 11.23 -10.74
N ALA A 237 -5.52 12.13 -10.80
CA ALA A 237 -5.35 13.46 -11.36
C ALA A 237 -4.88 14.48 -10.30
N ALA A 238 -4.97 14.15 -9.01
CA ALA A 238 -4.52 15.01 -7.93
C ALA A 238 -3.06 15.43 -8.10
N HIS A 239 -2.77 16.70 -7.78
CA HIS A 239 -1.43 17.26 -7.87
C HIS A 239 -0.59 16.88 -6.63
N ASP A 240 0.50 16.14 -6.87
CA ASP A 240 1.33 15.54 -5.83
C ASP A 240 1.84 16.56 -4.82
N GLY A 241 2.32 17.71 -5.30
CA GLY A 241 2.86 18.75 -4.44
C GLY A 241 1.87 19.29 -3.41
N ALA A 242 0.56 19.25 -3.66
CA ALA A 242 -0.41 19.72 -2.67
C ALA A 242 -0.52 18.79 -1.46
N ARG A 243 -0.25 17.48 -1.67
CA ARG A 243 -0.42 16.42 -0.67
C ARG A 243 0.68 16.41 0.40
N LEU A 244 1.84 17.04 0.14
CA LEU A 244 2.97 17.07 1.09
C LEU A 244 2.57 17.57 2.48
N ARG A 245 1.70 18.58 2.52
CA ARG A 245 1.25 19.26 3.75
C ARG A 245 0.10 18.53 4.45
N GLU A 246 -0.39 17.43 3.87
CA GLU A 246 -1.54 16.66 4.36
C GLU A 246 -1.08 15.44 5.20
N GLY A 247 -0.01 15.61 5.97
CA GLY A 247 0.49 14.57 6.88
C GLY A 247 1.52 13.61 6.30
N LEU A 248 2.11 13.91 5.12
CA LEU A 248 3.20 13.09 4.56
C LEU A 248 4.57 13.35 5.21
N ILE A 249 4.73 14.46 5.93
CA ILE A 249 5.94 14.72 6.72
C ILE A 249 5.79 14.04 8.08
N ASP A 250 6.69 13.11 8.40
CA ASP A 250 6.67 12.46 9.70
C ASP A 250 7.45 13.28 10.74
N PRO A 251 6.80 13.88 11.75
CA PRO A 251 7.48 14.69 12.76
C PRO A 251 8.45 13.88 13.62
N ALA A 252 8.23 12.57 13.77
CA ALA A 252 9.08 11.70 14.58
C ALA A 252 10.47 11.43 13.97
N ASN A 253 10.67 11.76 12.69
CA ASN A 253 11.98 11.61 12.07
C ASN A 253 12.94 12.67 12.60
N THR A 254 14.09 12.26 13.12
CA THR A 254 15.03 13.17 13.79
C THR A 254 15.88 13.97 12.82
N ALA A 255 16.06 13.48 11.59
CA ALA A 255 16.81 14.21 10.58
C ALA A 255 15.91 15.16 9.78
N SER A 256 16.43 16.34 9.49
CA SER A 256 15.67 17.43 8.89
C SER A 256 15.49 17.30 7.37
N ASP A 257 16.35 16.55 6.68
CA ASP A 257 16.31 16.46 5.22
C ASP A 257 15.06 15.73 4.67
N VAL A 258 14.43 16.36 3.68
CA VAL A 258 13.26 15.83 2.95
C VAL A 258 13.55 15.79 1.45
N TRP A 259 13.57 14.60 0.86
CA TRP A 259 13.76 14.39 -0.57
C TRP A 259 12.43 14.12 -1.26
N ALA A 260 12.16 14.84 -2.36
CA ALA A 260 10.98 14.60 -3.18
C ALA A 260 11.22 15.00 -4.64
N ASP A 261 10.26 14.64 -5.51
CA ASP A 261 10.27 15.04 -6.91
C ASP A 261 10.03 16.53 -7.13
N THR A 262 10.36 17.01 -8.33
CA THR A 262 10.13 18.38 -8.77
C THR A 262 8.66 18.79 -8.61
N ALA A 263 7.70 17.87 -8.78
CA ALA A 263 6.28 18.13 -8.57
C ALA A 263 5.94 18.60 -7.14
N TYR A 264 6.79 18.29 -6.15
CA TYR A 264 6.64 18.73 -4.77
C TYR A 264 7.27 20.09 -4.47
N ARG A 265 7.99 20.70 -5.42
CA ARG A 265 8.66 21.98 -5.22
C ARG A 265 7.72 23.14 -5.53
N SER A 266 7.19 23.77 -4.49
CA SER A 266 6.39 25.00 -4.57
C SER A 266 6.78 25.96 -3.44
N ALA A 267 6.55 27.27 -3.62
CA ALA A 267 6.83 28.26 -2.57
C ALA A 267 6.09 27.92 -1.26
N ALA A 268 4.84 27.44 -1.37
CA ALA A 268 4.05 27.00 -0.21
C ALA A 268 4.68 25.80 0.52
N ASN A 269 5.23 24.83 -0.21
CA ASN A 269 5.88 23.66 0.40
C ASN A 269 7.25 24.01 1.00
N GLU A 270 8.03 24.84 0.32
CA GLU A 270 9.32 25.31 0.85
C GLU A 270 9.11 26.11 2.16
N GLY A 271 8.12 27.01 2.18
CA GLY A 271 7.73 27.74 3.39
C GLY A 271 7.20 26.83 4.50
N TYR A 272 6.39 25.82 4.17
CA TYR A 272 5.92 24.84 5.15
C TYR A 272 7.08 24.02 5.74
N LEU A 273 7.97 23.48 4.90
CA LEU A 273 9.13 22.69 5.35
C LEU A 273 10.01 23.51 6.29
N SER A 274 10.29 24.77 5.94
CA SER A 274 11.03 25.68 6.81
C SER A 274 10.33 25.90 8.17
N LYS A 275 9.00 26.10 8.18
CA LYS A 275 8.22 26.27 9.42
C LYS A 275 8.24 25.04 10.32
N VAL A 276 8.28 23.83 9.75
CA VAL A 276 8.34 22.57 10.53
C VAL A 276 9.77 22.08 10.78
N GLY A 277 10.79 22.94 10.60
CA GLY A 277 12.19 22.62 10.89
C GLY A 277 12.83 21.61 9.93
N ARG A 278 12.32 21.50 8.71
CA ARG A 278 12.80 20.56 7.68
C ARG A 278 13.60 21.25 6.58
N VAL A 279 14.63 20.56 6.10
CA VAL A 279 15.52 21.01 5.03
C VAL A 279 15.08 20.41 3.70
N SER A 280 14.70 21.27 2.76
CA SER A 280 14.25 20.84 1.43
C SER A 280 15.40 20.33 0.57
N ARG A 281 15.36 19.04 0.25
CA ARG A 281 16.19 18.39 -0.78
C ARG A 281 15.37 18.06 -2.02
N ILE A 282 14.27 18.78 -2.25
CA ILE A 282 13.40 18.60 -3.41
C ILE A 282 14.12 18.99 -4.71
N HIS A 283 13.84 18.28 -5.80
CA HIS A 283 14.45 18.53 -7.12
C HIS A 283 14.10 19.93 -7.64
N ARG A 284 15.07 20.59 -8.29
CA ARG A 284 14.85 21.88 -8.95
C ARG A 284 14.30 21.66 -10.36
N LYS A 285 13.29 22.45 -10.74
CA LYS A 285 12.69 22.43 -12.07
C LYS A 285 13.66 23.00 -13.11
N LYS A 286 13.64 22.42 -14.31
CA LYS A 286 14.34 22.97 -15.47
C LYS A 286 13.75 24.36 -15.81
N PRO A 287 14.58 25.40 -15.99
CA PRO A 287 14.09 26.70 -16.44
C PRO A 287 13.38 26.59 -17.80
N LYS A 288 12.30 27.35 -18.01
CA LYS A 288 11.56 27.34 -19.27
C LYS A 288 12.46 27.86 -20.40
N GLY A 289 12.51 27.14 -21.53
CA GLY A 289 13.26 27.54 -22.74
C GLY A 289 14.78 27.51 -22.61
N LYS A 290 15.35 27.06 -21.50
CA LYS A 290 16.81 27.01 -21.29
C LYS A 290 17.27 25.62 -20.84
N PRO A 291 18.51 25.21 -21.16
CA PRO A 291 19.07 23.96 -20.61
C PRO A 291 19.17 24.05 -19.09
N MET A 292 19.19 22.89 -18.43
CA MET A 292 19.43 22.85 -16.99
C MET A 292 20.87 23.29 -16.71
N PRO A 293 21.11 24.25 -15.79
CA PRO A 293 22.47 24.61 -15.40
C PRO A 293 23.24 23.38 -14.88
N LYS A 294 24.49 23.18 -15.32
CA LYS A 294 25.29 21.99 -14.99
C LYS A 294 25.38 21.71 -13.48
N ALA A 295 25.54 22.76 -12.67
CA ALA A 295 25.57 22.65 -11.21
C ALA A 295 24.24 22.14 -10.63
N VAL A 296 23.10 22.62 -11.15
CA VAL A 296 21.77 22.16 -10.74
C VAL A 296 21.52 20.72 -11.19
N ALA A 297 21.95 20.37 -12.40
CA ALA A 297 21.85 19.00 -12.89
C ALA A 297 22.63 18.02 -12.01
N ARG A 298 23.89 18.35 -11.65
CA ARG A 298 24.72 17.56 -10.72
C ARG A 298 24.05 17.43 -9.34
N ALA A 299 23.53 18.52 -8.79
CA ALA A 299 22.84 18.50 -7.50
C ALA A 299 21.56 17.64 -7.54
N ASN A 300 20.77 17.73 -8.62
CA ASN A 300 19.61 16.87 -8.83
C ASN A 300 20.02 15.40 -8.95
N ALA A 301 21.09 15.08 -9.69
CA ALA A 301 21.58 13.71 -9.82
C ALA A 301 21.97 13.10 -8.45
N THR A 302 22.66 13.86 -7.59
CA THR A 302 22.97 13.42 -6.22
C THR A 302 21.70 13.17 -5.40
N LYS A 303 20.67 14.03 -5.53
CA LYS A 303 19.36 13.83 -4.87
C LYS A 303 18.61 12.62 -5.43
N SER A 304 18.72 12.35 -6.74
CA SER A 304 18.10 11.18 -7.39
C SER A 304 18.66 9.87 -6.83
N LYS A 305 19.97 9.78 -6.58
CA LYS A 305 20.59 8.60 -5.95
C LYS A 305 19.97 8.27 -4.58
N VAL A 306 19.61 9.30 -3.80
CA VAL A 306 18.93 9.11 -2.51
C VAL A 306 17.48 8.70 -2.72
N ARG A 307 16.76 9.39 -3.62
CA ARG A 307 15.34 9.10 -3.91
C ARG A 307 15.10 7.70 -4.45
N ALA A 308 16.02 7.15 -5.24
CA ALA A 308 15.87 5.82 -5.85
C ALA A 308 15.52 4.71 -4.84
N ARG A 309 15.81 4.89 -3.54
CA ARG A 309 15.40 3.96 -2.49
C ARG A 309 13.88 3.75 -2.39
N VAL A 310 13.07 4.76 -2.72
CA VAL A 310 11.59 4.63 -2.72
C VAL A 310 11.09 3.77 -3.86
N GLU A 311 11.86 3.63 -4.94
CA GLU A 311 11.49 2.80 -6.08
C GLU A 311 11.42 1.32 -5.69
N HIS A 312 12.20 0.88 -4.70
CA HIS A 312 12.09 -0.48 -4.16
C HIS A 312 10.72 -0.75 -3.52
N VAL A 313 10.15 0.25 -2.84
CA VAL A 313 8.81 0.14 -2.25
C VAL A 313 7.78 -0.04 -3.36
N PHE A 314 7.84 0.81 -4.39
CA PHE A 314 6.90 0.74 -5.49
C PHE A 314 7.07 -0.49 -6.38
N ALA A 315 8.30 -0.95 -6.59
CA ALA A 315 8.59 -2.17 -7.34
C ALA A 315 8.00 -3.39 -6.61
N GLU A 316 8.22 -3.50 -5.30
CA GLU A 316 7.63 -4.58 -4.50
C GLU A 316 6.09 -4.54 -4.56
N GLN A 317 5.49 -3.36 -4.39
CA GLN A 317 4.04 -3.20 -4.43
C GLN A 317 3.43 -3.52 -5.79
N LYS A 318 4.09 -3.11 -6.89
CA LYS A 318 3.55 -3.29 -8.24
C LYS A 318 3.82 -4.68 -8.80
N ASP A 319 5.07 -5.12 -8.73
CA ASP A 319 5.50 -6.32 -9.45
C ASP A 319 5.26 -7.57 -8.61
N ARG A 320 5.55 -7.53 -7.31
CA ARG A 320 5.44 -8.71 -6.43
C ARG A 320 4.10 -8.82 -5.73
N MET A 321 3.55 -7.71 -5.24
CA MET A 321 2.25 -7.67 -4.57
C MET A 321 1.08 -7.44 -5.54
N GLY A 322 1.34 -7.15 -6.82
CA GLY A 322 0.28 -6.98 -7.82
C GLY A 322 -0.76 -5.91 -7.45
N LEU A 323 -0.33 -4.81 -6.83
CA LEU A 323 -1.23 -3.78 -6.28
C LEU A 323 -2.15 -3.22 -7.37
N PHE A 324 -3.44 -3.53 -7.23
CA PHE A 324 -4.51 -3.13 -8.14
C PHE A 324 -5.81 -2.89 -7.36
N ILE A 325 -6.48 -1.76 -7.63
CA ILE A 325 -7.73 -1.41 -6.95
C ILE A 325 -8.90 -2.13 -7.61
N ARG A 326 -9.42 -3.18 -6.95
CA ARG A 326 -10.58 -3.96 -7.44
C ARG A 326 -11.92 -3.40 -6.96
N THR A 327 -11.89 -2.49 -5.99
CA THR A 327 -13.05 -1.94 -5.31
C THR A 327 -13.42 -0.56 -5.83
N ILE A 328 -14.69 -0.19 -5.66
CA ILE A 328 -15.20 1.12 -6.08
C ILE A 328 -15.13 2.11 -4.90
N GLY A 329 -14.56 3.29 -5.16
CA GLY A 329 -14.55 4.44 -4.25
C GLY A 329 -13.26 4.61 -3.46
N ILE A 330 -12.96 5.87 -3.11
CA ILE A 330 -11.67 6.26 -2.54
C ILE A 330 -11.39 5.62 -1.17
N ALA A 331 -12.40 5.47 -0.32
CA ALA A 331 -12.23 4.85 1.00
C ALA A 331 -11.77 3.38 0.89
N ARG A 332 -12.31 2.63 -0.09
CA ARG A 332 -11.90 1.25 -0.33
C ARG A 332 -10.54 1.15 -1.04
N ALA A 333 -10.25 2.11 -1.92
CA ALA A 333 -8.92 2.25 -2.52
C ALA A 333 -7.85 2.52 -1.46
N GLU A 334 -8.12 3.47 -0.56
CA GLU A 334 -7.26 3.82 0.58
C GLU A 334 -7.05 2.62 1.50
N ALA A 335 -8.11 1.84 1.78
CA ALA A 335 -7.97 0.60 2.54
C ALA A 335 -7.05 -0.43 1.86
N THR A 336 -7.17 -0.61 0.54
CA THR A 336 -6.30 -1.52 -0.23
C THR A 336 -4.84 -1.08 -0.12
N ILE A 337 -4.60 0.22 -0.34
CA ILE A 337 -3.25 0.80 -0.34
C ILE A 337 -2.65 0.72 1.07
N THR A 338 -3.43 1.03 2.11
CA THR A 338 -2.98 0.97 3.51
C THR A 338 -2.59 -0.45 3.90
N LEU A 339 -3.43 -1.45 3.61
CA LEU A 339 -3.09 -2.86 3.85
C LEU A 339 -1.84 -3.30 3.08
N THR A 340 -1.67 -2.83 1.85
CA THR A 340 -0.48 -3.12 1.03
C THR A 340 0.77 -2.44 1.60
N ASN A 341 0.66 -1.21 2.11
CA ASN A 341 1.75 -0.52 2.80
C ASN A 341 2.13 -1.24 4.09
N MET A 342 1.16 -1.74 4.87
CA MET A 342 1.42 -2.56 6.06
C MET A 342 2.12 -3.86 5.69
N ALA A 343 1.60 -4.61 4.71
CA ALA A 343 2.21 -5.84 4.21
C ALA A 343 3.64 -5.62 3.72
N PHE A 344 3.89 -4.52 3.01
CA PHE A 344 5.24 -4.11 2.61
C PHE A 344 6.14 -3.89 3.83
N ASN A 345 5.69 -3.10 4.82
CA ASN A 345 6.46 -2.83 6.03
C ASN A 345 6.79 -4.11 6.81
N MET A 346 5.82 -5.03 6.94
CA MET A 346 6.04 -6.32 7.60
C MET A 346 7.12 -7.16 6.88
N LYS A 347 7.03 -7.29 5.54
CA LYS A 347 8.05 -7.98 4.74
C LYS A 347 9.41 -7.29 4.83
N ARG A 348 9.42 -5.95 4.81
CA ARG A 348 10.64 -5.15 4.89
C ARG A 348 11.31 -5.32 6.25
N TRP A 349 10.53 -5.35 7.33
CA TRP A 349 11.01 -5.61 8.67
C TRP A 349 11.62 -7.01 8.78
N CYS A 350 10.92 -8.06 8.30
CA CYS A 350 11.48 -9.41 8.25
C CYS A 350 12.83 -9.49 7.51
N TRP A 351 12.97 -8.72 6.42
CA TRP A 351 14.23 -8.64 5.68
C TRP A 351 15.35 -7.90 6.44
N LEU A 352 14.99 -6.87 7.22
CA LEU A 352 15.94 -6.13 8.06
C LEU A 352 16.45 -7.01 9.21
N ASP A 353 15.56 -7.74 9.88
CA ASP A 353 15.92 -8.64 10.99
C ASP A 353 16.88 -9.75 10.52
N ARG A 354 16.67 -10.29 9.32
CA ARG A 354 17.61 -11.27 8.74
C ARG A 354 19.01 -10.70 8.48
N ARG A 355 19.14 -9.39 8.29
CA ARG A 355 20.43 -8.74 8.05
C ARG A 355 21.13 -8.28 9.32
N SER A 356 20.39 -8.08 10.41
CA SER A 356 20.95 -7.68 11.69
C SER A 356 21.50 -8.87 12.48
N VAL A 357 21.08 -10.10 12.17
CA VAL A 357 21.68 -11.34 12.70
C VAL A 357 23.02 -11.58 11.99
N PRO A 358 24.16 -11.67 12.72
CA PRO A 358 25.43 -12.11 12.14
C PRO A 358 25.29 -13.53 11.56
N ALA A 359 25.86 -13.75 10.38
CA ALA A 359 25.85 -15.04 9.69
C ALA A 359 26.57 -16.14 10.49
#